data_AF-A0A3N5S2N5-F1
#
_entry.id   AF-A0A3N5S2N5-F1
#
_cell.length_a   1.000
_cell.length_b   1.000
_cell.length_c   1.000
_cell.angle_alpha   90.00
_cell.angle_beta   90.00
_cell.angle_gamma   90.00
#
_symmetry.space_group_name_H-M   'P 1'
#
loop_
_entity.id
_entity.type
_entity.pdbx_description
1 polymer ?
#
loop_
_entity_poly.entity_id
_entity_poly.type
_entity_poly.pdbx_seq_one_letter_code
_entity_poly.pdbx_strand_id
1 'polypeptide(L)'
;MSTTGRFEDIIYEQLVTDGINAVKAGLREQARKHLEKAASYRKPDARPWIWLSASTDDPAEQKKYLEFAVASDPFNTAARRGLVMLSDKVDKGRILAVGEAVELVDPQANSII
;
A
#
# COMPACT_ATOMS: atom_id res chain seq x y z
N MET A 1 -2.25 -8.13 36.23
CA MET A 1 -2.21 -7.26 35.04
C MET A 1 -0.79 -6.75 34.91
N SER A 2 -0.03 -7.24 33.93
CA SER A 2 1.42 -6.98 33.83
C SER A 2 1.70 -5.57 33.33
N THR A 3 2.58 -4.85 34.00
CA THR A 3 2.96 -3.45 33.72
C THR A 3 3.54 -3.26 32.31
N THR A 4 4.15 -4.31 31.73
CA THR A 4 4.78 -4.30 30.40
C THR A 4 3.81 -3.99 29.25
N GLY A 5 2.60 -4.57 29.26
CA GLY A 5 1.64 -4.36 28.17
C GLY A 5 1.15 -2.91 28.08
N ARG A 6 0.97 -2.27 29.25
CA ARG A 6 0.53 -0.87 29.31
C ARG A 6 1.54 0.11 28.71
N PHE A 7 2.84 -0.14 28.88
CA PHE A 7 3.88 0.72 28.29
C PHE A 7 3.93 0.57 26.77
N GLU A 8 3.84 -0.65 26.26
CA GLU A 8 3.80 -0.90 24.81
C GLU A 8 2.60 -0.24 24.14
N ASP A 9 1.42 -0.26 24.78
CA ASP A 9 0.22 0.42 24.29
C ASP A 9 0.41 1.94 24.19
N ILE A 10 1.05 2.56 25.20
CA ILE A 10 1.34 4.00 25.19
C ILE A 10 2.31 4.35 24.06
N ILE A 11 3.40 3.60 23.93
CA ILE A 11 4.39 3.83 22.87
C ILE A 11 3.76 3.62 21.49
N TYR A 12 2.91 2.60 21.35
CA TYR A 12 2.19 2.35 20.11
C TYR A 12 1.31 3.54 19.71
N GLU A 13 0.44 4.02 20.60
CA GLU A 13 -0.45 5.15 20.31
C GLU A 13 0.34 6.44 20.00
N GLN A 14 1.47 6.64 20.68
CA GLN A 14 2.35 7.78 20.42
C GLN A 14 2.96 7.69 19.00
N LEU A 15 3.51 6.54 18.62
CA LEU A 15 4.07 6.32 17.28
C LEU A 15 3.01 6.53 16.18
N VAL A 16 1.79 6.04 16.40
CA VAL A 16 0.68 6.25 15.45
C VAL A 16 0.35 7.74 15.34
N THR A 17 0.20 8.43 16.47
CA THR A 17 -0.16 9.85 16.50
C THR A 17 0.92 10.73 15.85
N ASP A 18 2.19 10.50 16.18
CA ASP A 18 3.33 11.24 15.62
C ASP A 18 3.44 10.99 14.10
N GLY A 19 3.25 9.74 13.67
CA GLY A 19 3.21 9.39 12.26
C GLY A 19 2.10 10.11 11.49
N ILE A 20 0.89 10.15 12.04
CA ILE A 20 -0.26 10.86 11.44
C ILE A 20 0.02 12.37 11.33
N ASN A 21 0.55 12.97 12.39
CA ASN A 21 0.89 14.39 12.39
C ASN A 21 1.98 14.70 11.36
N ALA A 22 2.97 13.83 11.23
CA ALA A 22 4.00 13.96 10.21
C ALA A 22 3.45 13.85 8.78
N VAL A 23 2.49 12.95 8.49
CA VAL A 23 1.82 12.90 7.18
C VAL A 23 1.11 14.22 6.90
N LYS A 24 0.33 14.72 7.88
CA LYS A 24 -0.41 15.98 7.75
C LYS A 24 0.51 17.19 7.55
N ALA A 25 1.72 17.15 8.14
CA ALA A 25 2.75 18.17 7.99
C ALA A 25 3.57 18.03 6.69
N GLY A 26 3.31 17.02 5.85
CA GLY A 26 4.08 16.74 4.63
C GLY A 26 5.45 16.11 4.88
N LEU A 27 5.76 15.74 6.12
CA LEU A 27 7.02 15.13 6.53
C LEU A 27 7.01 13.61 6.28
N ARG A 28 6.93 13.21 5.00
CA ARG A 28 6.70 11.82 4.56
C ARG A 28 7.71 10.81 5.14
N GLU A 29 8.99 11.15 5.14
CA GLU A 29 10.04 10.27 5.70
C GLU A 29 9.89 10.07 7.21
N GLN A 30 9.55 11.13 7.95
CA GLN A 30 9.30 11.03 9.39
C GLN A 30 8.04 10.21 9.64
N ALA A 31 6.98 10.45 8.88
CA ALA A 31 5.75 9.66 8.97
C ALA A 31 6.02 8.16 8.77
N ARG A 32 6.76 7.82 7.71
CA ARG A 32 7.13 6.43 7.41
C ARG A 32 7.85 5.77 8.59
N LYS A 33 8.87 6.42 9.16
CA LYS A 33 9.61 5.89 10.32
C LYS A 33 8.71 5.60 11.53
N HIS A 34 7.84 6.53 11.90
CA HIS A 34 6.97 6.34 13.06
C HIS A 34 5.93 5.24 12.82
N LEU A 35 5.30 5.23 11.65
CA LEU A 35 4.24 4.29 11.32
C LEU A 35 4.76 2.86 11.07
N GLU A 36 5.93 2.69 10.44
CA GLU A 36 6.59 1.39 10.31
C GLU A 36 6.97 0.83 11.68
N LYS A 37 7.45 1.70 12.58
CA LYS A 37 7.74 1.28 13.95
C LYS A 37 6.47 0.87 14.67
N ALA A 38 5.35 1.59 14.53
CA ALA A 38 4.06 1.19 15.10
C ALA A 38 3.58 -0.16 14.53
N ALA A 39 3.67 -0.34 13.22
CA ALA A 39 3.31 -1.57 12.52
C ALA A 39 4.11 -2.80 13.00
N SER A 40 5.36 -2.61 13.45
CA SER A 40 6.19 -3.70 13.98
C SER A 40 5.64 -4.35 15.26
N TYR A 41 4.75 -3.66 16.00
CA TYR A 41 4.08 -4.21 17.19
C TYR A 41 2.96 -5.22 16.86
N ARG A 42 2.66 -5.44 15.56
CA ARG A 42 1.67 -6.43 15.07
C ARG A 42 0.30 -6.38 15.78
N LYS A 43 -0.16 -5.17 16.15
CA LYS A 43 -1.49 -4.98 16.71
C LYS A 43 -2.58 -5.14 15.62
N PRO A 44 -3.79 -5.60 15.98
CA PRO A 44 -4.93 -5.69 15.05
C PRO A 44 -5.52 -4.30 14.79
N ASP A 45 -4.72 -3.43 14.16
CA ASP A 45 -5.05 -2.05 13.91
C ASP A 45 -4.56 -1.64 12.53
N ALA A 46 -5.49 -1.18 11.70
CA ALA A 46 -5.23 -0.76 10.34
C ALA A 46 -4.63 0.66 10.25
N ARG A 47 -4.71 1.48 11.31
CA ARG A 47 -4.30 2.89 11.27
C ARG A 47 -2.86 3.08 10.75
N PRO A 48 -1.82 2.39 11.24
CA PRO A 48 -0.46 2.59 10.76
C PRO A 48 -0.32 2.36 9.26
N TRP A 49 -0.93 1.27 8.77
CA TRP A 49 -0.90 0.86 7.38
C TRP A 49 -1.66 1.81 6.45
N ILE A 50 -2.84 2.28 6.87
CA ILE A 50 -3.61 3.27 6.11
C ILE A 50 -2.79 4.55 5.94
N TRP A 51 -2.18 5.05 7.01
CA TRP A 51 -1.38 6.26 6.94
C TRP A 51 -0.04 6.07 6.20
N LEU A 52 0.53 4.86 6.21
CA LEU A 52 1.66 4.52 5.34
C LEU A 52 1.28 4.55 3.87
N SER A 53 0.08 4.07 3.51
CA SER A 53 -0.40 4.19 2.12
C SER A 53 -0.56 5.65 1.70
N ALA A 54 -0.90 6.55 2.61
CA ALA A 54 -1.01 7.98 2.33
C ALA A 54 0.35 8.71 2.29
N SER A 55 1.42 8.12 2.81
CA SER A 55 2.75 8.76 2.88
C SER A 55 3.61 8.52 1.65
N THR A 56 3.26 7.54 0.82
CA THR A 56 3.96 7.20 -0.44
C THR A 56 3.14 7.59 -1.66
N ASP A 57 3.81 7.89 -2.77
CA ASP A 57 3.18 8.14 -4.07
C ASP A 57 3.36 6.95 -5.02
N ASP A 58 4.09 5.91 -4.62
CA ASP A 58 4.26 4.68 -5.41
C ASP A 58 3.00 3.79 -5.30
N PRO A 59 2.28 3.54 -6.41
CA PRO A 59 1.11 2.68 -6.42
C PRO A 59 1.37 1.26 -5.88
N ALA A 60 2.56 0.69 -6.10
CA ALA A 60 2.88 -0.65 -5.62
C ALA A 60 3.01 -0.68 -4.09
N GLU A 61 3.68 0.31 -3.50
CA GLU A 61 3.75 0.46 -2.04
C GLU A 61 2.38 0.76 -1.44
N GLN A 62 1.61 1.68 -2.05
CA GLN A 62 0.24 1.99 -1.61
C GLN A 62 -0.61 0.73 -1.52
N LYS A 63 -0.59 -0.11 -2.57
CA LYS A 63 -1.33 -1.37 -2.61
C LYS A 63 -0.93 -2.26 -1.44
N LYS A 64 0.38 -2.48 -1.27
CA LYS A 64 0.93 -3.36 -0.24
C LYS A 64 0.50 -2.93 1.17
N TYR A 65 0.55 -1.63 1.48
CA TYR A 65 0.12 -1.13 2.78
C TYR A 65 -1.39 -1.29 2.99
N LEU A 66 -2.20 -1.04 1.97
CA LEU A 66 -3.65 -1.25 2.07
C LEU A 66 -4.02 -2.73 2.23
N GLU A 67 -3.28 -3.65 1.60
CA GLU A 67 -3.44 -5.09 1.82
C GLU A 67 -3.13 -5.48 3.27
N PHE A 68 -2.06 -4.95 3.86
CA PHE A 68 -1.75 -5.15 5.27
C PHE A 68 -2.82 -4.56 6.19
N ALA A 69 -3.37 -3.39 5.85
CA ALA A 69 -4.47 -2.79 6.60
C ALA A 69 -5.71 -3.69 6.63
N VAL A 70 -6.09 -4.29 5.50
CA VAL A 70 -7.20 -5.26 5.41
C VAL A 70 -6.87 -6.56 6.14
N ALA A 71 -5.62 -7.01 6.10
CA ALA A 71 -5.20 -8.19 6.87
C ALA A 71 -5.28 -7.96 8.39
N SER A 72 -4.97 -6.74 8.86
CA SER A 72 -5.09 -6.34 10.26
C SER A 72 -6.54 -6.11 10.70
N ASP A 73 -7.36 -5.48 9.86
CA ASP A 73 -8.79 -5.24 10.10
C ASP A 73 -9.58 -5.43 8.78
N PRO A 74 -10.16 -6.62 8.56
CA PRO A 74 -10.90 -6.93 7.34
C PRO A 74 -12.13 -6.05 7.10
N PHE A 75 -12.69 -5.46 8.17
CA PHE A 75 -13.87 -4.61 8.09
C PHE A 75 -13.52 -3.14 7.86
N ASN A 76 -12.24 -2.81 7.76
CA ASN A 76 -11.81 -1.44 7.53
C ASN A 76 -12.25 -0.93 6.16
N THR A 77 -13.26 -0.08 6.16
CA THR A 77 -13.85 0.44 4.92
C THR A 77 -12.90 1.36 4.17
N ALA A 78 -12.02 2.09 4.86
CA ALA A 78 -11.05 2.98 4.20
C ALA A 78 -10.00 2.17 3.43
N ALA A 79 -9.44 1.12 4.04
CA ALA A 79 -8.46 0.25 3.38
C ALA A 79 -9.04 -0.44 2.14
N ARG A 80 -10.25 -1.00 2.26
CA ARG A 80 -10.95 -1.64 1.14
C ARG A 80 -11.23 -0.68 0.00
N ARG A 81 -11.73 0.53 0.31
CA ARG A 81 -11.97 1.58 -0.71
C ARG A 81 -10.67 1.99 -1.41
N GLY A 82 -9.57 2.11 -0.66
CA GLY A 82 -8.25 2.40 -1.23
C GLY A 82 -7.81 1.37 -2.27
N LEU A 83 -7.97 0.08 -2.00
CA LEU A 83 -7.61 -0.99 -2.94
C LEU A 83 -8.44 -0.96 -4.22
N VAL A 84 -9.75 -0.69 -4.12
CA VAL A 84 -10.62 -0.55 -5.29
C VAL A 84 -10.18 0.63 -6.15
N MET A 85 -9.99 1.81 -5.54
CA MET A 85 -9.56 3.01 -6.26
C MET A 85 -8.20 2.85 -6.93
N LEU A 86 -7.30 2.08 -6.33
CA LEU A 86 -5.98 1.82 -6.88
C LEU A 86 -6.03 0.84 -8.06
N SER A 87 -6.88 -0.19 -7.97
CA SER A 87 -7.10 -1.14 -9.06
C SER A 87 -7.65 -0.43 -10.30
N ASP A 88 -8.66 0.44 -10.13
CA ASP A 88 -9.22 1.25 -11.20
C ASP A 88 -8.20 2.19 -11.87
N LYS A 89 -7.21 2.69 -11.11
CA LYS A 89 -6.12 3.53 -11.63
C LYS A 89 -5.10 2.72 -12.42
N VAL A 90 -4.74 1.53 -11.93
CA VAL A 90 -3.77 0.64 -12.61
C VAL A 90 -4.35 0.13 -13.93
N ASP A 91 -5.64 -0.18 -13.97
CA ASP A 91 -6.30 -0.64 -15.21
C ASP A 91 -6.30 0.43 -16.30
N LYS A 92 -6.37 1.73 -15.94
CA LYS A 92 -6.23 2.83 -16.90
C LYS A 92 -4.81 3.04 -17.42
N GLY A 93 -3.79 2.66 -16.64
CA GLY A 93 -2.37 2.73 -17.05
C GLY A 93 -1.90 1.53 -17.88
N ARG A 94 -2.62 0.39 -17.81
CA ARG A 94 -2.38 -0.82 -18.62
C ARG A 94 -3.15 -0.86 -19.93
N ILE A 95 -3.87 0.19 -20.30
CA ILE A 95 -4.40 0.33 -21.67
C ILE A 95 -3.19 0.56 -22.57
N LEU A 96 -2.61 -0.53 -23.06
CA LEU A 96 -1.69 -0.51 -24.19
C LEU A 96 -2.37 0.27 -25.31
N ALA A 97 -1.66 1.24 -25.88
CA ALA A 97 -2.12 1.92 -27.08
C ALA A 97 -2.49 0.86 -28.12
N VAL A 98 -3.74 0.87 -28.59
CA VAL A 98 -4.16 0.06 -29.73
C VAL A 98 -3.28 0.49 -30.92
N GLY A 99 -2.34 -0.36 -31.33
CA GLY A 99 -1.45 -0.01 -32.44
C GLY A 99 -0.20 -0.86 -32.67
N GLU A 100 0.11 -1.90 -31.88
CA GLU A 100 1.19 -2.82 -32.27
C GLU A 100 0.62 -3.86 -33.24
N ALA A 101 0.80 -3.58 -34.53
CA ALA A 101 0.49 -4.51 -35.60
C ALA A 101 1.22 -5.82 -35.33
N VAL A 102 0.46 -6.90 -35.09
CA VAL A 102 1.01 -8.25 -35.16
C VAL A 102 1.48 -8.44 -36.59
N GLU A 103 2.80 -8.39 -36.82
CA GLU A 103 3.36 -8.75 -38.12
C GLU A 103 2.87 -10.16 -38.45
N LEU A 104 2.10 -10.23 -39.53
CA LEU A 104 1.64 -11.47 -40.12
C LEU A 104 2.89 -12.29 -40.49
N VAL A 105 3.09 -13.39 -39.79
CA VAL A 105 4.07 -14.39 -40.21
C VAL A 105 3.66 -14.87 -41.60
N ASP A 106 4.46 -14.52 -42.60
CA ASP A 106 4.25 -14.92 -43.99
C ASP A 106 4.22 -16.46 -44.08
N PRO A 107 3.16 -17.08 -44.61
CA PRO A 107 3.03 -18.53 -44.70
C PRO A 107 3.99 -19.18 -45.73
N GLN A 108 4.88 -18.43 -46.38
CA GLN A 108 5.79 -18.93 -47.43
C GLN A 108 7.28 -18.79 -47.06
N ALA A 109 7.69 -19.27 -45.88
CA ALA A 109 9.12 -19.35 -45.54
C ALA A 109 9.46 -20.62 -44.74
N ASN A 110 9.11 -21.80 -45.26
CA ASN A 110 9.87 -22.99 -44.95
C ASN A 110 9.96 -23.93 -46.15
N SER A 111 10.92 -23.63 -47.02
CA SER A 111 11.40 -24.56 -48.05
C SER A 111 12.91 -24.65 -47.94
N ILE A 112 13.40 -25.48 -47.01
CA ILE A 112 14.77 -26.01 -46.94
C ILE A 112 14.62 -27.32 -46.13
N ILE A 113 14.91 -28.55 -46.57
CA ILE A 113 15.82 -29.15 -47.57
C ILE A 113 15.12 -30.40 -48.12
#